data_AF-A0A523K1H8-F1
#
_entry.id   AF-A0A523K1H8-F1
#
_cell.length_a   1.000
_cell.length_b   1.000
_cell.length_c   1.000
_cell.angle_alpha   90.00
_cell.angle_beta   90.00
_cell.angle_gamma   90.00
#
_symmetry.space_group_name_H-M   'P 1'
#
loop_
_entity.id
_entity.type
_entity.pdbx_description
1 polymer ?
#
loop_
_entity_poly.entity_id
_entity_poly.type
_entity_poly.pdbx_seq_one_letter_code
_entity_poly.pdbx_strand_id
1 'polypeptide(L)'
;MAPIPVTAVLQQWGQTEVARTRYLNTFQVAEGGASSDVTFKVRSLGSLAIRLNGHELILPPESVGPDSRERTVHTGSALQLGENQLVVEVANRRGPGLLALRSLGLADPVTSGGDWSVEHDGTLYAAAIPADDTRVNPLS
;
A
#
# COMPACT_ATOMS: atom_id res chain seq x y z
N MET A 1 23.59 -54.02 -2.52
CA MET A 1 23.95 -52.62 -2.84
C MET A 1 22.72 -51.77 -2.63
N ALA A 2 22.74 -50.85 -1.66
CA ALA A 2 21.65 -49.89 -1.45
C ALA A 2 21.88 -48.66 -2.36
N PRO A 3 20.82 -48.05 -2.92
CA PRO A 3 20.96 -46.86 -3.76
C PRO A 3 21.45 -45.66 -2.93
N ILE A 4 22.36 -44.88 -3.51
CA ILE A 4 22.90 -43.65 -2.93
C ILE A 4 21.81 -42.57 -3.01
N PRO A 5 21.49 -41.86 -1.91
CA PRO A 5 20.48 -40.81 -1.95
C PRO A 5 20.93 -39.65 -2.84
N VAL A 6 20.05 -39.24 -3.76
CA VAL A 6 20.23 -38.05 -4.59
C VAL A 6 19.74 -36.84 -3.81
N THR A 7 20.65 -35.97 -3.40
CA THR A 7 20.32 -34.69 -2.77
C THR A 7 20.08 -33.65 -3.85
N ALA A 8 18.83 -33.25 -4.08
CA ALA A 8 18.51 -32.13 -4.95
C ALA A 8 18.73 -30.82 -4.18
N VAL A 9 19.72 -30.02 -4.59
CA VAL A 9 19.86 -28.64 -4.14
C VAL A 9 18.97 -27.78 -5.02
N LEU A 10 17.86 -27.31 -4.46
CA LEU A 10 17.01 -26.29 -5.08
C LEU A 10 17.79 -24.97 -5.09
N GLN A 11 18.47 -24.67 -6.19
CA GLN A 11 18.96 -23.33 -6.46
C GLN A 11 17.77 -22.49 -6.92
N GLN A 12 17.25 -21.65 -6.02
CA GLN A 12 16.26 -20.65 -6.35
C GLN A 12 16.97 -19.56 -7.18
N TRP A 13 16.72 -19.57 -8.49
CA TRP A 13 17.23 -18.53 -9.39
C TRP A 13 16.58 -17.20 -9.02
N GLY A 14 17.41 -16.26 -8.54
CA GLY A 14 17.17 -14.82 -8.40
C GLY A 14 15.75 -14.37 -8.12
N GLN A 15 15.45 -13.98 -6.88
CA GLN A 15 14.36 -13.02 -6.65
C GLN A 15 14.70 -11.79 -7.48
N THR A 16 13.96 -11.56 -8.58
CA THR A 16 13.97 -10.26 -9.25
C THR A 16 13.56 -9.24 -8.20
N GLU A 17 14.46 -8.35 -7.80
CA GLU A 17 14.11 -7.20 -6.96
C GLU A 17 12.97 -6.47 -7.67
N VAL A 18 11.76 -6.60 -7.11
CA VAL A 18 10.61 -5.87 -7.62
C VAL A 18 10.70 -4.48 -7.03
N ALA A 19 10.82 -3.47 -7.89
CA ALA A 19 10.88 -2.07 -7.48
C ALA A 19 9.76 -1.74 -6.49
N ARG A 20 10.13 -1.05 -5.41
CA ARG A 20 9.21 -0.70 -4.32
C ARG A 20 8.97 0.80 -4.33
N THR A 21 7.70 1.16 -4.35
CA THR A 21 7.28 2.56 -4.23
C THR A 21 6.60 2.75 -2.89
N ARG A 22 7.04 3.75 -2.11
CA ARG A 22 6.38 4.16 -0.87
C ARG A 22 5.59 5.42 -1.10
N TYR A 23 4.40 5.49 -0.54
CA TYR A 23 3.55 6.66 -0.52
C TYR A 23 3.36 7.05 0.94
N LEU A 24 3.66 8.30 1.27
CA LEU A 24 3.68 8.82 2.63
C LEU A 24 2.68 9.96 2.76
N ASN A 25 1.90 9.95 3.83
CA ASN A 25 0.99 11.02 4.18
C ASN A 25 1.00 11.23 5.70
N THR A 26 0.89 12.48 6.12
CA THR A 26 0.67 12.84 7.53
C THR A 26 -0.69 13.49 7.68
N PHE A 27 -1.42 13.11 8.73
CA PHE A 27 -2.77 13.61 8.99
C PHE A 27 -2.99 13.79 10.49
N GLN A 28 -3.98 14.62 10.85
CA GLN A 28 -4.31 14.93 12.24
C GLN A 28 -5.60 14.23 12.66
N VAL A 29 -5.64 13.74 13.90
CA VAL A 29 -6.85 13.20 14.53
C VAL A 29 -7.16 14.01 15.79
N ALA A 30 -8.23 14.79 15.74
CA ALA A 30 -8.73 15.53 16.91
C ALA A 30 -9.43 14.61 17.91
N GLU A 31 -9.61 15.08 19.14
CA GLU A 31 -10.45 14.40 20.13
C GLU A 31 -11.88 14.25 19.60
N GLY A 32 -12.42 13.02 19.63
CA GLY A 32 -13.72 12.70 18.99
C GLY A 32 -13.69 12.68 17.46
N GLY A 33 -12.54 12.93 16.82
CA GLY A 33 -12.36 12.95 15.37
C GLY A 33 -12.20 11.57 14.72
N ALA A 34 -12.28 10.50 15.50
CA ALA A 34 -12.21 9.12 15.04
C ALA A 34 -13.28 8.25 15.71
N SER A 35 -13.93 7.40 14.93
CA SER A 35 -14.81 6.34 15.43
C SER A 35 -13.99 5.19 16.04
N SER A 36 -14.67 4.26 16.72
CA SER A 36 -14.03 3.07 17.29
C SER A 36 -13.54 2.05 16.26
N ASP A 37 -13.97 2.16 15.00
CA ASP A 37 -13.62 1.21 13.93
C ASP A 37 -13.17 1.95 12.66
N VAL A 38 -12.00 2.58 12.76
CA VAL A 38 -11.37 3.23 11.61
C VAL A 38 -10.76 2.17 10.70
N THR A 39 -11.07 2.28 9.41
CA THR A 39 -10.54 1.38 8.39
C THR A 39 -9.98 2.16 7.20
N PHE A 40 -8.99 1.58 6.53
CA PHE A 40 -8.54 2.03 5.22
C PHE A 40 -9.05 1.09 4.15
N LYS A 41 -9.73 1.64 3.14
CA LYS A 41 -10.01 0.95 1.89
C LYS A 41 -8.91 1.27 0.91
N VAL A 42 -8.21 0.25 0.43
CA VAL A 42 -7.00 0.40 -0.39
C VAL A 42 -7.07 -0.47 -1.64
N ARG A 43 -6.61 0.08 -2.75
CA ARG A 43 -6.47 -0.61 -4.04
C ARG A 43 -5.06 -0.43 -4.57
N SER A 44 -4.40 -1.52 -4.93
CA SER A 44 -3.06 -1.50 -5.52
C SER A 44 -2.95 -2.44 -6.72
N LEU A 45 -1.95 -2.18 -7.57
CA LEU A 45 -1.46 -3.10 -8.58
C LEU A 45 -0.18 -3.74 -8.06
N GLY A 46 -0.27 -4.98 -7.58
CA GLY A 46 0.87 -5.70 -6.99
C GLY A 46 0.74 -5.88 -5.48
N SER A 47 1.81 -6.35 -4.85
CA SER A 47 1.81 -6.59 -3.41
C SER A 47 1.83 -5.29 -2.63
N LEU A 48 1.12 -5.28 -1.51
CA LEU A 48 0.87 -4.12 -0.67
C LEU A 48 1.38 -4.39 0.74
N ALA A 49 1.95 -3.36 1.37
CA ALA A 49 2.14 -3.29 2.81
C ALA A 49 1.69 -1.90 3.29
N ILE A 50 1.09 -1.82 4.48
CA ILE A 50 0.66 -0.54 5.08
C ILE A 50 1.23 -0.44 6.48
N ARG A 51 1.78 0.72 6.82
CA ARG A 51 2.23 1.06 8.16
C ARG A 51 1.55 2.33 8.64
N LEU A 52 1.06 2.31 9.87
CA LEU A 52 0.51 3.47 10.56
C LEU A 52 1.35 3.72 11.81
N ASN A 53 1.95 4.91 11.93
CA ASN A 53 2.85 5.27 13.03
C ASN A 53 3.97 4.24 13.25
N GLY A 54 4.51 3.69 12.15
CA GLY A 54 5.53 2.64 12.18
C GLY A 54 5.01 1.21 12.42
N HIS A 55 3.75 1.03 12.78
CA HIS A 55 3.13 -0.29 12.98
C HIS A 55 2.58 -0.85 11.68
N GLU A 56 3.04 -2.04 11.28
CA GLU A 56 2.49 -2.75 10.12
C GLU A 56 1.07 -3.23 10.39
N LEU A 57 0.14 -2.87 9.51
CA LEU A 57 -1.26 -3.26 9.60
C LEU A 57 -1.46 -4.63 8.94
N ILE A 58 -2.33 -5.44 9.55
CA ILE A 58 -2.66 -6.77 9.02
C ILE A 58 -3.55 -6.59 7.78
N LEU A 59 -3.05 -7.02 6.63
CA LEU A 59 -3.82 -7.02 5.39
C LEU A 59 -4.64 -8.30 5.29
N PRO A 60 -5.96 -8.21 5.02
CA PRO A 60 -6.72 -9.40 4.67
C PRO A 60 -6.20 -10.00 3.35
N PRO A 61 -6.43 -11.30 3.13
CA PRO A 61 -6.14 -11.92 1.85
C PRO A 61 -6.87 -11.21 0.72
N GLU A 62 -6.28 -11.23 -0.48
CA GLU A 62 -6.93 -10.67 -1.67
C GLU A 62 -8.23 -11.42 -1.95
N SER A 63 -9.32 -10.68 -2.10
CA SER A 63 -10.60 -11.29 -2.44
C SER A 63 -10.53 -11.83 -3.88
N VAL A 64 -11.21 -12.93 -4.19
CA VAL A 64 -11.29 -13.46 -5.55
C VAL A 64 -12.61 -12.98 -6.17
N GLY A 65 -12.58 -12.09 -7.16
CA GLY A 65 -13.78 -11.52 -7.80
C GLY A 65 -13.54 -10.20 -8.53
N PRO A 66 -14.55 -9.60 -9.18
CA PRO A 66 -14.42 -8.30 -9.87
C PRO A 66 -14.04 -7.14 -8.93
N ASP A 67 -14.37 -7.24 -7.64
CA ASP A 67 -13.94 -6.33 -6.57
C ASP A 67 -12.62 -6.73 -5.90
N SER A 68 -11.89 -7.72 -6.45
CA SER A 68 -10.70 -8.36 -5.83
C SER A 68 -9.61 -7.41 -5.38
N ARG A 69 -9.57 -6.22 -5.96
CA ARG A 69 -8.47 -5.27 -5.77
C ARG A 69 -8.68 -4.31 -4.61
N GLU A 70 -9.88 -4.20 -4.03
CA GLU A 70 -10.11 -3.38 -2.82
C GLU A 70 -9.93 -4.26 -1.58
N ARG A 71 -9.04 -3.84 -0.67
CA ARG A 71 -8.84 -4.45 0.64
C ARG A 71 -9.30 -3.46 1.71
N THR A 72 -9.96 -3.96 2.75
CA THR A 72 -10.32 -3.16 3.94
C THR A 72 -9.38 -3.53 5.08
N VAL A 73 -8.70 -2.54 5.63
CA VAL A 73 -7.62 -2.71 6.61
C VAL A 73 -7.99 -1.94 7.88
N HIS A 74 -8.11 -2.64 9.01
CA HIS A 74 -8.42 -1.98 10.29
C HIS A 74 -7.17 -1.31 10.84
N THR A 75 -7.30 -0.09 11.39
CA THR A 75 -6.18 0.61 12.01
C THR A 75 -5.82 0.03 13.38
N GLY A 76 -6.78 -0.64 14.04
CA GLY A 76 -6.62 -1.15 15.40
C GLY A 76 -6.13 -0.06 16.35
N SER A 77 -5.21 -0.42 17.23
CA SER A 77 -4.59 0.49 18.21
C SER A 77 -3.45 1.34 17.64
N ALA A 78 -3.14 1.24 16.34
CA ALA A 78 -2.04 2.01 15.74
C ALA A 78 -2.41 3.48 15.49
N LEU A 79 -3.71 3.81 15.47
CA LEU A 79 -4.19 5.18 15.34
C LEU A 79 -4.08 5.90 16.70
N GLN A 80 -3.58 7.14 16.69
CA GLN A 80 -3.43 7.96 17.88
C GLN A 80 -4.09 9.34 17.72
N LEU A 81 -4.32 10.03 18.83
CA LEU A 81 -4.70 11.44 18.81
C LEU A 81 -3.51 12.30 18.36
N GLY A 82 -3.79 13.39 17.64
CA GLY A 82 -2.78 14.28 17.07
C GLY A 82 -2.25 13.77 15.72
N GLU A 83 -0.95 13.97 15.49
CA GLU A 83 -0.32 13.64 14.21
C GLU A 83 -0.16 12.13 14.02
N ASN A 84 -0.55 11.65 12.85
CA ASN A 84 -0.38 10.26 12.42
C ASN A 84 0.38 10.23 11.09
N GLN A 85 1.27 9.25 10.94
CA GLN A 85 1.98 8.98 9.70
C GLN A 85 1.49 7.68 9.08
N LEU A 86 1.02 7.77 7.84
CA LEU A 86 0.64 6.63 7.03
C LEU A 86 1.69 6.39 5.94
N VAL A 87 2.17 5.15 5.85
CA VAL A 87 3.08 4.71 4.79
C VAL A 87 2.46 3.52 4.07
N VAL A 88 2.36 3.62 2.75
CA VAL A 88 1.86 2.57 1.87
C VAL A 88 2.99 2.14 0.95
N GLU A 89 3.42 0.89 1.04
CA GLU A 89 4.46 0.33 0.17
C GLU A 89 3.81 -0.58 -0.87
N VAL A 90 4.09 -0.33 -2.14
CA VAL A 90 3.63 -1.14 -3.28
C VAL A 90 4.84 -1.69 -4.01
N ALA A 91 4.91 -3.02 -4.13
CA ALA A 91 5.89 -3.66 -4.99
C ALA A 91 5.20 -4.16 -6.27
N ASN A 92 5.63 -3.61 -7.40
CA ASN A 92 5.03 -3.91 -8.70
C ASN A 92 6.09 -3.90 -9.80
N ARG A 93 6.15 -5.00 -10.57
CA ARG A 93 7.08 -5.17 -11.69
C ARG A 93 6.83 -4.18 -12.84
N ARG A 94 5.64 -3.59 -12.92
CA ARG A 94 5.23 -2.67 -13.98
C ARG A 94 5.36 -1.19 -13.61
N GLY A 95 5.90 -0.87 -12.43
CA GLY A 95 6.04 0.51 -11.94
C GLY A 95 5.07 0.87 -10.80
N PRO A 96 5.11 2.11 -10.30
CA PRO A 96 4.33 2.56 -9.14
C PRO A 96 2.83 2.26 -9.31
N GLY A 97 2.20 1.68 -8.28
CA GLY A 97 0.87 1.07 -8.42
C GLY A 97 -0.09 1.26 -7.25
N LEU A 98 -0.08 2.39 -6.53
CA LEU A 98 -1.20 2.72 -5.64
C LEU A 98 -2.34 3.30 -6.48
N LEU A 99 -3.50 2.63 -6.49
CA LEU A 99 -4.64 3.06 -7.29
C LEU A 99 -5.57 3.97 -6.51
N ALA A 100 -5.85 3.61 -5.25
CA ALA A 100 -6.71 4.40 -4.38
C ALA A 100 -6.47 4.03 -2.92
N LEU A 101 -6.56 5.01 -2.04
CA LEU A 101 -6.72 4.82 -0.60
C LEU A 101 -7.76 5.80 -0.08
N ARG A 102 -8.65 5.36 0.80
CA ARG A 102 -9.55 6.22 1.58
C ARG A 102 -9.74 5.68 2.98
N SER A 103 -9.77 6.56 3.98
CA SER A 103 -10.17 6.19 5.34
C SER A 103 -11.69 6.23 5.50
N LEU A 104 -12.23 5.33 6.33
CA LEU A 104 -13.59 5.37 6.84
C LEU A 104 -13.54 5.51 8.36
N GLY A 105 -14.45 6.31 8.92
CA GLY A 105 -14.54 6.52 10.37
C GLY A 105 -13.65 7.63 10.94
N LEU A 106 -12.98 8.41 10.10
CA LEU A 106 -12.35 9.68 10.47
C LEU A 106 -13.27 10.85 10.13
N ALA A 107 -13.27 11.89 10.96
CA ALA A 107 -14.00 13.14 10.68
C ALA A 107 -13.43 13.86 9.44
N ASP A 108 -12.10 13.86 9.30
CA ASP A 108 -11.36 14.35 8.14
C ASP A 108 -10.77 13.15 7.38
N PRO A 109 -11.38 12.72 6.26
CA PRO A 109 -10.95 11.52 5.57
C PRO A 109 -9.59 11.67 4.89
N VAL A 110 -8.68 10.75 5.16
CA VAL A 110 -7.44 10.59 4.41
C VAL A 110 -7.76 9.92 3.07
N THR A 111 -7.43 10.58 1.97
CA THR A 111 -7.61 10.05 0.61
C THR A 111 -6.29 10.12 -0.15
N SER A 112 -5.98 9.11 -0.96
CA SER A 112 -4.82 9.16 -1.86
C SER A 112 -4.98 10.32 -2.86
N GLY A 113 -4.01 11.22 -2.92
CA GLY A 113 -4.07 12.44 -3.73
C GLY A 113 -2.70 13.09 -3.93
N GLY A 114 -2.70 14.29 -4.50
CA GLY A 114 -1.48 15.04 -4.82
C GLY A 114 -0.71 15.60 -3.61
N ASP A 115 -1.27 15.46 -2.41
CA ASP A 115 -0.69 15.82 -1.12
C ASP A 115 0.22 14.72 -0.53
N TRP A 116 0.29 13.55 -1.17
CA TRP A 116 1.15 12.45 -0.74
C TRP A 116 2.57 12.62 -1.27
N SER A 117 3.55 12.31 -0.45
CA SER A 117 4.95 12.20 -0.88
C SER A 117 5.23 10.79 -1.39
N VAL A 118 6.06 10.64 -2.43
CA VAL A 118 6.42 9.33 -2.99
C VAL A 118 7.90 9.08 -2.80
N GLU A 119 8.31 7.89 -2.37
CA GLU A 119 9.70 7.44 -2.46
C GLU A 119 9.80 6.27 -3.42
N HIS A 120 10.85 6.25 -4.24
CA HIS A 120 11.17 5.13 -5.12
C HIS A 120 12.58 4.65 -4.78
N ASP A 121 12.72 3.37 -4.39
CA ASP A 121 13.98 2.74 -4.00
C ASP A 121 14.82 3.59 -3.00
N GLY A 122 14.15 4.17 -2.01
CA GLY A 122 14.79 4.95 -0.94
C GLY A 122 15.17 6.39 -1.32
N THR A 123 14.86 6.83 -2.53
CA THR A 123 15.01 8.24 -2.95
C THR A 123 13.66 8.94 -2.87
N LEU A 124 13.58 10.04 -2.11
CA LEU A 124 12.38 10.88 -2.05
C LEU A 124 12.11 11.48 -3.43
N TYR A 125 10.95 11.12 -3.97
CA TYR A 125 10.35 11.67 -5.17
C TYR A 125 9.30 12.71 -4.78
N ALA A 126 8.97 13.54 -5.77
CA ALA A 126 8.00 14.62 -5.66
C ALA A 126 6.60 14.17 -5.17
N ALA A 127 5.68 15.13 -5.09
CA ALA A 127 4.26 14.87 -4.85
C ALA A 127 3.71 13.74 -5.75
N ALA A 128 2.84 12.91 -5.20
CA ALA A 128 2.15 11.86 -5.94
C ALA A 128 1.35 12.49 -7.07
N ILE A 129 1.43 11.90 -8.26
CA ILE A 129 0.67 12.37 -9.41
C ILE A 129 -0.60 11.50 -9.49
N PRO A 130 -1.80 12.09 -9.37
CA PRO A 130 -3.04 11.35 -9.59
C PRO A 130 -3.04 10.73 -10.98
N ALA A 131 -3.55 9.51 -11.09
CA ALA A 131 -3.81 8.91 -12.40
C ALA A 131 -4.89 9.76 -13.11
N ASP A 132 -4.46 10.49 -14.14
CA ASP A 132 -5.32 11.35 -14.95
C ASP A 132 -5.66 10.63 -16.26
N ASP A 133 -6.87 10.07 -16.31
CA ASP A 133 -7.42 9.35 -17.48
C ASP A 133 -8.06 10.31 -18.50
N THR A 134 -7.91 11.64 -18.32
CA THR A 134 -8.41 12.63 -19.30
C THR A 134 -7.42 12.92 -20.43
N ARG A 135 -6.22 12.30 -20.37
CA ARG A 135 -5.23 12.43 -21.45
C ARG A 135 -5.64 11.56 -22.62
N VAL A 136 -5.86 12.20 -23.76
CA VAL A 136 -6.07 11.51 -25.04
C VAL A 136 -4.90 10.56 -25.26
N ASN A 137 -5.22 9.27 -25.41
CA ASN A 137 -4.24 8.25 -25.75
C ASN A 137 -3.54 8.68 -27.06
N PRO A 138 -2.21 8.84 -27.11
CA PRO A 138 -1.50 9.37 -28.29
C PRO A 138 -1.54 8.43 -29.52
N LEU A 139 -2.43 7.44 -29.54
CA LEU A 139 -2.61 6.46 -30.61
C LEU A 139 -4.07 6.31 -31.10
N SER A 140 -4.96 7.27 -30.81
CA SER A 140 -6.29 7.35 -31.44
C SER A 140 -6.33 8.36 -32.57
#